data_AF-A0A7R9G719-F1
#
_entry.id   AF-A0A7R9G719-F1
#
_cell.length_a   1.000
_cell.length_b   1.000
_cell.length_c   1.000
_cell.angle_alpha   90.00
_cell.angle_beta   90.00
_cell.angle_gamma   90.00
#
_symmetry.space_group_name_H-M   'P 1'
#
loop_
_entity.id
_entity.type
_entity.pdbx_description
1 polymer ?
#
loop_
_entity_poly.entity_id
_entity_poly.type
_entity_poly.pdbx_seq_one_letter_code
_entity_poly.pdbx_strand_id
1 'polypeptide(L)'
;MVQLCLKVQGKGEWSRTLVVCKNFTSDSNGFVQFLVRPQHHNVVLLSFVATAVGYQTKYYSPDKRWRVFMDQPSAFFDVQSWYSPTNSYVQIADDKETGLECGSHHTFHVFYTMNPNVTRRTFYYLVRGSW
;
A
#
# COMPACT_ATOMS: atom_id res chain seq x y z
N MET A 1 1.22 19.57 -0.54
CA MET A 1 0.77 18.71 -1.65
C MET A 1 1.79 17.60 -1.85
N VAL A 2 1.30 16.36 -1.92
CA VAL A 2 2.10 15.15 -2.15
C VAL A 2 1.65 14.55 -3.48
N GLN A 3 2.60 14.15 -4.32
CA GLN A 3 2.30 13.33 -5.49
C GLN A 3 2.61 11.88 -5.15
N LEU A 4 1.62 11.02 -5.33
CA LEU A 4 1.74 9.58 -5.15
C LEU A 4 1.71 8.91 -6.52
N CYS A 5 2.79 8.20 -6.84
CA CYS A 5 2.93 7.43 -8.07
C CYS A 5 2.90 5.93 -7.75
N LEU A 6 2.05 5.20 -8.46
CA LEU A 6 2.01 3.74 -8.44
C LEU A 6 2.80 3.20 -9.63
N LYS A 7 3.74 2.31 -9.34
CA LYS A 7 4.42 1.44 -10.29
C LYS A 7 4.05 0.00 -10.01
N VAL A 8 3.99 -0.82 -11.05
CA VAL A 8 3.67 -2.24 -10.93
C VAL A 8 4.76 -3.08 -11.58
N GLN A 9 4.93 -4.31 -11.10
CA GLN A 9 5.78 -5.31 -11.76
C GLN A 9 4.95 -6.55 -12.02
N GLY A 10 4.94 -7.01 -13.27
CA GLY A 10 4.32 -8.27 -13.65
C GLY A 10 5.20 -9.48 -13.32
N LYS A 11 4.57 -10.65 -13.27
CA LYS A 11 5.27 -11.94 -13.14
C LYS A 11 6.18 -12.15 -14.35
N GLY A 12 7.47 -12.34 -14.10
CA GLY A 12 8.49 -12.54 -15.15
C GLY A 12 9.03 -11.24 -15.75
N GLU A 13 8.54 -10.08 -15.32
CA GLU A 13 9.10 -8.79 -15.69
C GLU A 13 10.21 -8.40 -14.72
N TRP A 14 11.29 -7.79 -15.24
CA TRP A 14 12.41 -7.29 -14.43
C TRP A 14 12.27 -5.82 -14.05
N SER A 15 11.51 -5.05 -14.84
CA SER A 15 11.33 -3.62 -14.64
C SER A 15 9.95 -3.31 -14.05
N ARG A 16 9.86 -2.17 -13.36
CA ARG A 16 8.61 -1.63 -12.83
C ARG A 16 8.02 -0.64 -13.83
N THR A 17 6.76 -0.83 -14.19
CA THR A 17 6.04 0.04 -15.12
C THR A 17 5.25 1.08 -14.33
N LEU A 18 5.41 2.37 -14.66
CA LEU A 18 4.61 3.44 -14.08
C LEU A 18 3.17 3.34 -14.58
N VAL A 19 2.21 3.24 -13.65
CA VAL A 19 0.79 3.10 -13.99
C VAL A 19 0.07 4.43 -13.87
N VAL A 20 0.27 5.12 -12.76
CA VAL A 20 -0.47 6.36 -12.48
C VAL A 20 0.28 7.21 -11.46
N CYS A 21 0.21 8.53 -11.63
CA CYS A 21 0.58 9.50 -10.60
C CYS A 21 -0.64 10.38 -10.31
N LYS A 22 -0.91 10.63 -9.03
CA LYS A 22 -1.98 11.53 -8.59
C LYS A 22 -1.48 12.44 -7.48
N ASN A 23 -2.02 13.65 -7.48
CA ASN A 23 -1.73 14.63 -6.44
C ASN A 23 -2.77 14.49 -5.32
N PHE A 24 -2.29 14.56 -4.09
CA PHE A 24 -3.07 14.50 -2.88
C PHE A 24 -2.67 15.64 -1.93
N THR A 25 -3.60 16.01 -1.08
CA THR A 25 -3.37 16.89 0.06
C THR A 25 -3.67 16.08 1.30
N SER A 26 -2.80 16.21 2.31
CA SER A 26 -3.02 15.57 3.59
C SER A 26 -4.21 16.19 4.30
N ASP A 27 -4.90 15.40 5.12
CA ASP A 27 -5.90 15.91 6.05
C ASP A 27 -5.27 16.71 7.20
N SER A 28 -6.09 17.16 8.16
CA SER A 28 -5.66 17.91 9.34
C SER A 28 -4.70 17.13 10.25
N ASN A 29 -4.70 15.80 10.14
CA ASN A 29 -3.85 14.91 10.92
C ASN A 29 -2.57 14.52 10.15
N GLY A 30 -2.39 15.02 8.93
CA GLY A 30 -1.22 14.74 8.09
C GLY A 30 -1.33 13.46 7.27
N PHE A 31 -2.49 12.79 7.21
CA PHE A 31 -2.67 11.55 6.47
C PHE A 31 -3.21 11.76 5.06
N VAL A 32 -2.84 10.86 4.15
CA VAL A 32 -3.40 10.78 2.80
C VAL A 32 -4.07 9.43 2.63
N GLN A 33 -5.38 9.44 2.47
CA GLN A 33 -6.15 8.24 2.15
C GLN A 33 -6.34 8.13 0.63
N PHE A 34 -6.07 6.94 0.09
CA PHE A 34 -6.23 6.66 -1.33
C PHE A 34 -6.64 5.21 -1.54
N LEU A 35 -7.33 4.95 -2.67
CA LEU A 35 -7.76 3.61 -3.04
C LEU A 35 -7.11 3.19 -4.35
N VAL A 36 -6.56 1.99 -4.36
CA VAL A 36 -5.93 1.38 -5.53
C VAL A 36 -6.95 0.48 -6.19
N ARG A 37 -7.17 0.67 -7.50
CA ARG A 37 -8.08 -0.19 -8.26
C ARG A 37 -7.57 -1.64 -8.24
N PRO A 38 -8.47 -2.64 -8.31
CA PRO A 38 -8.07 -4.04 -8.39
C PRO A 38 -7.03 -4.26 -9.48
N GLN A 39 -5.97 -4.96 -9.12
CA GLN A 39 -4.84 -5.22 -10.01
C GLN A 39 -5.06 -6.50 -10.79
N HIS A 40 -4.48 -6.58 -11.99
CA HIS A 40 -4.55 -7.78 -12.78
C HIS A 40 -3.75 -8.92 -12.09
N HIS A 41 -4.19 -10.17 -12.25
CA HIS A 41 -3.66 -11.33 -11.52
C HIS A 41 -2.18 -11.64 -11.81
N ASN A 42 -1.60 -11.03 -12.85
CA ASN A 42 -0.20 -11.17 -13.21
C ASN A 42 0.70 -10.18 -12.45
N VAL A 43 0.15 -9.22 -11.72
CA VAL A 43 0.93 -8.23 -10.95
C VAL A 43 1.42 -8.87 -9.65
N VAL A 44 2.74 -8.86 -9.45
CA VAL A 44 3.40 -9.47 -8.28
C VAL A 44 3.92 -8.45 -7.28
N LEU A 45 4.07 -7.19 -7.69
CA LEU A 45 4.54 -6.09 -6.85
C LEU A 45 3.82 -4.80 -7.21
N LEU A 46 3.32 -4.11 -6.18
CA LEU A 46 2.92 -2.71 -6.24
C LEU A 46 3.97 -1.87 -5.53
N SER A 47 4.46 -0.83 -6.19
CA SER A 47 5.47 0.07 -5.65
C SER A 47 4.93 1.49 -5.65
N PHE A 48 4.78 2.04 -4.46
CA PHE A 48 4.28 3.39 -4.22
C PHE A 48 5.45 4.32 -3.97
N VAL A 49 5.47 5.45 -4.66
CA VAL A 49 6.45 6.52 -4.45
C VAL A 49 5.69 7.81 -4.18
N ALA A 50 5.87 8.36 -2.99
CA ALA A 50 5.33 9.65 -2.59
C ALA A 50 6.42 10.72 -2.66
N THR A 51 6.12 11.87 -3.25
CA THR A 51 7.06 13.02 -3.34
C THR A 51 6.37 14.33 -2.97
N ALA A 52 7.08 15.22 -2.29
CA ALA A 52 6.58 16.55 -1.95
C ALA A 52 6.82 17.53 -3.11
N VAL A 53 5.80 17.74 -3.95
CA VAL A 53 5.92 18.49 -5.23
C VAL A 53 6.40 19.94 -5.05
N GLY A 54 6.01 20.58 -3.95
CA GLY A 54 6.41 21.96 -3.64
C GLY A 54 7.86 22.12 -3.14
N TYR A 55 8.54 21.01 -2.84
CA TYR A 55 9.89 21.01 -2.27
C TYR A 55 10.83 20.25 -3.20
N GLN A 56 11.16 20.87 -4.34
CA GLN A 56 12.09 20.30 -5.32
C GLN A 56 13.51 20.22 -4.74
N THR A 57 14.29 19.25 -5.22
CA THR A 57 15.71 19.12 -4.88
C THR A 57 16.45 20.39 -5.27
N LYS A 58 17.14 21.01 -4.31
CA LYS A 58 17.97 22.21 -4.51
C LYS A 58 19.44 21.80 -4.52
N TYR A 59 20.23 22.49 -5.35
CA TYR A 59 21.66 22.27 -5.48
C TYR A 59 22.42 23.54 -5.09
N TYR A 60 23.61 23.40 -4.52
CA TYR A 60 24.49 24.54 -4.18
C TYR A 60 24.96 25.30 -5.44
N SER A 61 25.02 24.62 -6.58
CA SER A 61 25.41 25.20 -7.86
C SER A 61 24.49 24.62 -8.93
N PRO A 62 23.62 25.43 -9.56
CA PRO A 62 22.65 24.94 -10.55
C PRO A 62 23.30 24.15 -11.69
N ASP A 63 24.50 24.57 -12.09
CA ASP A 63 25.29 24.02 -13.21
C ASP A 63 25.97 22.69 -12.83
N LYS A 64 26.05 22.39 -11.54
CA LYS A 64 26.81 21.29 -10.95
C LYS A 64 25.91 20.47 -10.03
N ARG A 65 25.07 19.61 -10.64
CA ARG A 65 24.11 18.71 -9.97
C ARG A 65 24.72 17.66 -9.01
N TRP A 66 26.01 17.73 -8.70
CA TRP A 66 26.71 16.79 -7.81
C TRP A 66 26.77 17.26 -6.36
N ARG A 67 26.39 18.51 -6.04
CA ARG A 67 26.24 19.01 -4.66
C ARG A 67 24.79 19.37 -4.35
N VAL A 68 24.09 18.43 -3.73
CA VAL A 68 22.73 18.63 -3.23
C VAL A 68 22.77 19.52 -1.98
N PHE A 69 21.96 20.58 -1.98
CA PHE A 69 21.69 21.44 -0.83
C PHE A 69 20.52 20.88 0.00
N MET A 70 19.47 20.43 -0.68
CA MET A 70 18.27 19.89 -0.07
C MET A 70 17.66 18.86 -1.01
N ASP A 71 17.43 17.64 -0.52
CA ASP A 71 16.70 16.62 -1.26
C ASP A 71 15.19 16.88 -1.21
N GLN A 72 14.50 16.53 -2.30
CA GLN A 72 13.05 16.47 -2.29
C GLN A 72 12.58 15.40 -1.30
N PRO A 73 11.71 15.75 -0.33
CA PRO A 73 11.11 14.78 0.55
C PRO A 73 10.38 13.72 -0.25
N SER A 74 10.75 12.45 -0.03
CA SER A 74 10.14 11.31 -0.70
C SER A 74 10.07 10.09 0.22
N ALA A 75 9.10 9.23 -0.05
CA ALA A 75 8.93 7.95 0.63
C ALA A 75 8.57 6.88 -0.39
N PHE A 76 8.98 5.65 -0.12
CA PHE A 76 8.68 4.49 -0.97
C PHE A 76 8.08 3.37 -0.13
N PHE A 77 7.14 2.64 -0.71
CA PHE A 77 6.50 1.50 -0.08
C PHE A 77 6.17 0.43 -1.13
N ASP A 78 6.60 -0.79 -0.86
CA ASP A 78 6.46 -1.91 -1.78
C ASP A 78 5.52 -2.96 -1.15
N VAL A 79 4.45 -3.32 -1.87
CA VAL A 79 3.47 -4.33 -1.50
C VAL A 79 3.58 -5.51 -2.43
N GLN A 80 3.97 -6.65 -1.88
CA GLN A 80 4.05 -7.91 -2.63
C GLN A 80 2.70 -8.61 -2.65
N SER A 81 2.41 -9.34 -3.74
CA SER A 81 1.24 -10.20 -3.81
C SER A 81 1.35 -11.35 -2.80
N TRP A 82 0.25 -11.65 -2.11
CA TRP A 82 0.15 -12.87 -1.30
C TRP A 82 0.24 -14.11 -2.19
N TYR A 83 0.93 -15.14 -1.71
CA TYR A 83 0.96 -16.42 -2.40
C TYR A 83 -0.34 -17.19 -2.15
N SER A 84 -0.96 -17.71 -3.22
CA SER A 84 -2.11 -18.61 -3.14
C SER A 84 -2.06 -19.65 -4.26
N PRO A 85 -2.03 -20.96 -3.96
CA PRO A 85 -2.08 -22.01 -4.98
C PRO A 85 -3.37 -22.01 -5.81
N THR A 86 -4.49 -21.61 -5.21
CA THR A 86 -5.84 -21.67 -5.80
C THR A 86 -6.39 -20.31 -6.21
N ASN A 87 -5.53 -19.28 -6.25
CA ASN A 87 -5.92 -17.89 -6.47
C ASN A 87 -7.11 -17.41 -5.58
N SER A 88 -7.12 -17.82 -4.31
CA SER A 88 -8.14 -17.51 -3.31
C SER A 88 -7.48 -16.85 -2.11
N TYR A 89 -8.01 -15.72 -1.65
CA TYR A 89 -7.39 -14.87 -0.63
C TYR A 89 -8.37 -14.61 0.50
N VAL A 90 -7.82 -14.32 1.69
CA VAL A 90 -8.57 -13.86 2.86
C VAL A 90 -7.92 -12.58 3.34
N GLN A 91 -8.72 -11.56 3.61
CA GLN A 91 -8.32 -10.29 4.18
C GLN A 91 -9.15 -10.03 5.42
N ILE A 92 -8.46 -9.68 6.50
CA ILE A 92 -9.10 -9.20 7.73
C ILE A 92 -8.90 -7.68 7.74
N ALA A 93 -10.01 -6.94 7.81
CA ALA A 93 -10.01 -5.49 7.93
C ALA A 93 -10.48 -5.10 9.33
N ASP A 94 -9.81 -4.09 9.87
CA ASP A 94 -10.18 -3.44 11.12
C ASP A 94 -10.46 -1.97 10.82
N ASP A 95 -11.67 -1.53 11.13
CA ASP A 95 -12.10 -0.15 10.90
C ASP A 95 -11.59 0.79 12.02
N LYS A 96 -11.08 0.24 13.14
CA LYS A 96 -10.55 1.02 14.26
C LYS A 96 -9.03 0.87 14.37
N GLU A 97 -8.32 1.80 13.74
CA GLU A 97 -6.87 1.93 13.87
C GLU A 97 -6.43 2.50 15.25
N THR A 98 -7.37 3.01 16.05
CA THR A 98 -7.11 3.83 17.25
C THR A 98 -6.88 3.06 18.55
N GLY A 99 -6.65 1.75 18.47
CA GLY A 99 -6.37 0.89 19.62
C GLY A 99 -7.63 0.27 20.23
N LEU A 100 -7.45 -0.93 20.78
CA LEU A 100 -8.54 -1.73 21.36
C LEU A 100 -8.69 -1.44 22.85
N GLU A 101 -9.90 -1.09 23.29
CA GLU A 101 -10.19 -0.89 24.70
C GLU A 101 -10.42 -2.23 25.41
N CYS A 102 -9.82 -2.39 26.59
CA CYS A 102 -10.03 -3.58 27.42
C CYS A 102 -11.49 -3.70 27.85
N GLY A 103 -12.01 -4.93 27.83
CA GLY A 103 -13.42 -5.20 28.20
C GLY A 103 -14.44 -4.80 27.15
N SER A 104 -14.03 -4.24 26.01
CA SER A 104 -14.93 -3.95 24.89
C SER A 104 -15.02 -5.13 23.92
N HIS A 105 -16.19 -5.29 23.29
CA HIS A 105 -16.32 -6.19 22.15
C HIS A 105 -15.82 -5.48 20.89
N HIS A 106 -14.95 -6.16 20.16
CA HIS A 106 -14.41 -5.66 18.90
C HIS A 106 -14.76 -6.61 17.75
N THR A 107 -15.17 -6.04 16.63
CA THR A 107 -15.62 -6.78 15.45
C THR A 107 -14.63 -6.56 14.33
N PHE A 108 -14.15 -7.66 13.74
CA PHE A 108 -13.30 -7.62 12.55
C PHE A 108 -14.12 -7.99 11.31
N HIS A 109 -13.86 -7.29 10.21
CA HIS A 109 -14.47 -7.62 8.92
C HIS A 109 -13.59 -8.59 8.14
N VAL A 110 -14.16 -9.71 7.71
CA VAL A 110 -13.43 -10.73 6.94
C VAL A 110 -13.93 -10.75 5.49
N PHE A 111 -13.05 -10.39 4.57
CA PHE A 111 -13.26 -10.46 3.13
C PHE A 111 -12.53 -11.66 2.55
N TYR A 112 -13.12 -12.32 1.56
CA TYR A 112 -12.48 -13.47 0.93
C TYR A 112 -12.81 -13.58 -0.57
N THR A 113 -11.92 -14.22 -1.32
CA THR A 113 -12.18 -14.69 -2.69
C THR A 113 -12.13 -16.21 -2.72
N MET A 114 -12.95 -16.85 -3.58
CA MET A 114 -12.92 -18.30 -3.78
C MET A 114 -13.57 -18.68 -5.09
N ASN A 115 -13.26 -19.88 -5.56
CA ASN A 115 -13.98 -20.53 -6.64
C ASN A 115 -15.49 -20.64 -6.32
N PRO A 116 -16.38 -20.27 -7.26
CA PRO A 116 -17.82 -20.36 -7.07
C PRO A 116 -18.34 -21.78 -6.81
N ASN A 117 -17.59 -22.82 -7.17
CA ASN A 117 -18.04 -24.22 -7.09
C ASN A 117 -17.98 -24.83 -5.69
N VAL A 118 -17.40 -24.16 -4.70
CA VAL A 118 -17.28 -24.72 -3.34
C VAL A 118 -18.42 -24.17 -2.46
N THR A 119 -19.21 -25.07 -1.90
CA THR A 119 -20.52 -24.77 -1.27
C THR A 119 -20.47 -24.63 0.24
N ARG A 120 -19.45 -25.18 0.92
CA ARG A 120 -19.28 -25.10 2.37
C ARG A 120 -17.91 -24.53 2.71
N ARG A 121 -17.88 -23.60 3.67
CA ARG A 121 -16.67 -22.95 4.15
C ARG A 121 -16.64 -22.94 5.66
N THR A 122 -15.46 -23.15 6.21
CA THR A 122 -15.19 -23.02 7.65
C THR A 122 -13.94 -22.18 7.81
N PHE A 123 -14.01 -21.15 8.65
CA PHE A 123 -12.87 -20.30 8.98
C PHE A 123 -12.41 -20.63 10.39
N TYR A 124 -11.10 -20.78 10.56
CA TYR A 124 -10.46 -20.97 11.86
C TYR A 124 -9.65 -19.71 12.17
N TYR A 125 -9.72 -19.24 13.40
CA TYR A 125 -8.95 -18.08 13.87
C TYR A 125 -8.17 -18.44 15.12
N LEU A 126 -7.04 -17.75 15.30
CA LEU A 126 -6.18 -17.89 16.47
C LEU A 126 -5.85 -16.50 16.98
N VAL A 127 -6.17 -16.24 18.25
CA VAL A 127 -5.79 -15.00 18.93
C VAL A 127 -4.52 -15.29 19.73
N ARG A 128 -3.48 -14.48 19.53
CA ARG A 128 -2.23 -14.54 20.29
C ARG A 128 -2.04 -13.23 21.03
N GLY A 129 -1.85 -13.32 22.35
CA GLY A 129 -1.40 -12.21 23.19
C GLY A 129 0.06 -12.40 23.58
N SER A 130 0.83 -11.32 23.57
CA SER A 130 2.16 -11.24 24.17
C SER A 130 2.00 -10.80 25.63
N TRP A 131 2.62 -11.52 26.55
CA TRP A 131 2.76 -11.16 27.96
C TRP A 131 4.09 -10.43 28.17
#